data_AF-A0A2S6ZEQ7-F1
#
_entry.id   AF-A0A2S6ZEQ7-F1
#
_cell.length_a   1.000
_cell.length_b   1.000
_cell.length_c   1.000
_cell.angle_alpha   90.00
_cell.angle_beta   90.00
_cell.angle_gamma   90.00
#
_symmetry.space_group_name_H-M   'P 1'
#
loop_
_entity.id
_entity.type
_entity.pdbx_description
1 polymer ?
#
loop_
_entity_poly.entity_id
_entity_poly.type
_entity_poly.pdbx_seq_one_letter_code
_entity_poly.pdbx_strand_id
1 'polypeptide(L)' 'MPEFRDADPADYEFRADGRIVRKDRWECGIHRIREALGDIVRPEFEIDEIVEAVRAIVDRMPDMPDAPGGDI' A
#
# COMPACT_ATOMS: atom_id res chain seq x y z
N MET A 1 -25.88 15.15 4.22
CA MET A 1 -24.84 14.55 3.35
C MET A 1 -25.10 13.05 3.28
N PRO A 2 -25.62 12.54 2.15
CA PRO A 2 -25.86 11.11 1.94
C PRO A 2 -24.57 10.27 1.97
N GLU A 3 -23.41 10.87 1.67
CA GLU A 3 -22.13 10.17 1.51
C GLU A 3 -21.51 9.61 2.81
N PHE A 4 -22.09 9.93 3.98
CA PHE A 4 -21.61 9.43 5.28
C PHE A 4 -22.63 8.52 5.99
N ARG A 5 -23.70 8.12 5.30
CA ARG A 5 -24.81 7.38 5.94
C ARG A 5 -24.41 6.00 6.45
N ASP A 6 -23.43 5.35 5.82
CA ASP A 6 -22.99 3.99 6.13
C ASP A 6 -21.52 3.93 6.60
N ALA A 7 -20.89 5.08 6.87
CA ALA A 7 -19.51 5.13 7.37
C ALA A 7 -19.49 5.17 8.89
N ASP A 8 -18.95 4.14 9.53
CA ASP A 8 -18.75 4.12 10.99
C ASP A 8 -17.51 4.97 11.35
N PRO A 9 -17.65 6.05 12.15
CA PRO A 9 -16.50 6.82 12.64
C PRO A 9 -15.42 5.96 13.34
N ALA A 10 -15.79 4.81 13.90
CA ALA A 10 -14.86 3.87 14.52
C ALA A 10 -13.87 3.25 13.54
N ASP A 11 -14.16 3.24 12.23
CA ASP A 11 -13.26 2.73 11.19
C ASP A 11 -12.16 3.73 10.78
N TYR A 12 -12.16 4.93 11.37
CA TYR A 12 -11.27 6.02 10.97
C TYR A 12 -10.35 6.49 12.10
N GLU A 13 -9.19 7.00 11.73
CA GLU A 13 -8.19 7.60 12.62
C GLU A 13 -7.79 9.00 12.15
N PHE A 14 -7.48 9.88 13.11
CA PHE A 14 -6.84 11.15 12.83
C PHE A 14 -5.34 10.94 12.74
N ARG A 15 -4.73 11.36 11.63
CA ARG A 15 -3.29 11.31 11.42
C ARG A 15 -2.62 12.61 11.88
N ALA A 16 -1.32 12.54 12.18
CA ALA A 16 -0.52 13.69 12.60
C ALA A 16 -0.50 14.87 11.61
N ASP A 17 -0.81 14.63 10.34
CA ASP A 17 -0.97 15.66 9.30
C ASP A 17 -2.40 16.24 9.20
N GLY A 18 -3.27 15.92 10.16
CA GLY A 18 -4.63 16.42 10.25
C GLY A 18 -5.65 15.71 9.36
N ARG A 19 -5.26 14.64 8.65
CA ARG A 19 -6.17 13.88 7.77
C ARG A 19 -6.93 12.81 8.54
N ILE A 20 -8.21 12.62 8.20
CA ILE A 20 -9.02 11.49 8.63
C ILE A 20 -8.87 10.37 7.59
N VAL A 21 -8.48 9.19 8.01
CA VAL A 21 -8.19 8.04 7.13
C VAL A 21 -8.75 6.76 7.74
N ARG A 22 -9.07 5.76 6.91
CA ARG A 22 -9.50 4.44 7.41
C ARG A 22 -8.35 3.73 8.11
N LYS A 23 -8.64 3.04 9.21
CA LYS A 23 -7.68 2.29 10.03
C LYS A 23 -7.06 1.11 9.27
N ASP A 24 -7.85 0.43 8.43
CA ASP A 24 -7.44 -0.72 7.61
C ASP A 24 -6.69 -0.34 6.32
N ARG A 25 -6.38 0.96 6.11
CA ARG A 25 -5.76 1.44 4.85
C ARG A 25 -4.44 0.73 4.51
N TRP A 26 -3.66 0.37 5.53
CA TRP A 26 -2.38 -0.29 5.34
C TRP A 26 -2.57 -1.73 4.89
N GLU A 27 -3.46 -2.46 5.55
CA GLU A 27 -3.87 -3.82 5.15
C GLU A 27 -4.41 -3.84 3.72
N CYS A 28 -5.38 -2.96 3.41
CA CYS A 28 -5.88 -2.77 2.04
C CYS A 28 -4.78 -2.45 1.03
N GLY A 29 -3.78 -1.66 1.44
CA GLY A 29 -2.61 -1.33 0.62
C GLY A 29 -1.77 -2.55 0.29
N ILE A 30 -1.46 -3.38 1.28
CA ILE A 30 -0.70 -4.62 1.08
C ILE A 30 -1.47 -5.60 0.19
N HIS A 31 -2.78 -5.77 0.39
CA HIS A 31 -3.61 -6.61 -0.48
C HIS A 31 -3.56 -6.16 -1.96
N ARG A 32 -3.58 -4.85 -2.23
CA ARG A 32 -3.47 -4.32 -3.60
C ARG A 32 -2.10 -4.56 -4.21
N ILE A 33 -1.02 -4.41 -3.43
CA ILE A 33 0.34 -4.72 -3.90
C ILE A 33 0.43 -6.20 -4.25
N ARG A 34 -0.08 -7.06 -3.37
CA ARG A 34 -0.16 -8.50 -3.58
C ARG A 34 -0.91 -8.87 -4.87
N GLU A 35 -2.07 -8.26 -5.10
CA GLU A 35 -2.84 -8.44 -6.34
C GLU A 35 -2.03 -8.01 -7.57
N ALA A 36 -1.32 -6.87 -7.50
CA ALA A 36 -0.47 -6.37 -8.57
C ALA A 36 0.74 -7.28 -8.87
N LEU A 37 1.25 -7.99 -7.84
CA LEU A 37 2.27 -9.04 -8.00
C LEU A 37 1.74 -10.33 -8.63
N GLY A 38 0.42 -10.44 -8.82
CA GLY A 38 -0.25 -11.61 -9.41
C GLY A 38 -0.46 -12.76 -8.44
N ASP A 39 -0.15 -12.60 -7.16
CA ASP A 39 -0.44 -13.62 -6.13
C ASP A 39 -1.87 -13.43 -5.61
N ILE A 40 -2.85 -13.86 -6.40
CA ILE A 40 -4.29 -13.80 -6.03
C ILE A 40 -4.86 -15.16 -5.62
N VAL A 41 -4.10 -16.24 -5.79
CA VAL A 41 -4.61 -17.61 -5.64
C VAL A 41 -4.56 -18.08 -4.18
N ARG A 42 -3.61 -17.57 -3.38
CA ARG A 42 -3.49 -17.94 -1.97
C ARG A 42 -4.48 -17.13 -1.10
N PRO A 43 -5.16 -17.73 -0.12
CA PRO A 43 -6.01 -16.96 0.78
C PRO A 43 -5.18 -16.13 1.78
N GLU A 44 -4.08 -16.72 2.25
CA GLU A 44 -3.19 -16.15 3.27
C GLU A 44 -1.82 -15.83 2.67
N PHE A 45 -1.12 -14.86 3.27
CA PHE A 45 0.21 -14.44 2.88
C PHE A 45 0.89 -13.75 4.06
N GLU A 46 2.22 -13.74 4.04
CA GLU A 46 3.02 -12.97 4.99
C GLU A 46 3.56 -11.69 4.34
N ILE A 47 3.68 -10.60 5.11
CA ILE A 47 4.19 -9.32 4.59
C ILE A 47 5.61 -9.49 4.02
N ASP A 48 6.44 -10.31 4.65
CA ASP A 48 7.81 -10.56 4.20
C ASP A 48 7.86 -11.22 2.81
N GLU A 49 6.89 -12.08 2.48
CA GLU A 49 6.80 -12.68 1.14
C GLU A 49 6.51 -11.61 0.07
N ILE A 50 5.66 -10.63 0.39
CA ILE A 50 5.37 -9.49 -0.48
C ILE A 50 6.63 -8.63 -0.66
N VAL A 51 7.37 -8.36 0.42
CA VAL A 51 8.62 -7.59 0.37
C VAL A 51 9.66 -8.28 -0.49
N GLU A 52 9.85 -9.59 -0.33
CA GLU A 52 10.80 -10.37 -1.14
C GLU A 52 10.40 -10.41 -2.62
N ALA A 53 9.11 -10.56 -2.92
CA ALA A 53 8.62 -10.50 -4.30
C ALA A 53 8.89 -9.13 -4.95
N VAL A 54 8.72 -8.03 -4.21
CA VAL A 54 9.06 -6.67 -4.69
C VAL A 54 10.57 -6.55 -4.93
N ARG A 55 11.42 -7.02 -4.02
CA ARG A 55 12.88 -7.01 -4.19
C ARG A 55 13.31 -7.76 -5.45
N ALA A 56 12.76 -8.95 -5.67
CA ALA A 56 13.06 -9.75 -6.86
C ALA A 56 12.64 -9.07 -8.18
N ILE A 57 11.63 -8.19 -8.17
CA ILE A 57 11.28 -7.35 -9.33
C ILE A 57 12.31 -6.25 -9.52
N VAL A 58 12.67 -5.55 -8.45
CA VAL A 58 13.66 -4.45 -8.48
C VAL A 58 15.02 -4.96 -8.98
N ASP A 59 15.48 -6.12 -8.51
CA ASP A 59 16.74 -6.73 -8.94
C ASP A 59 16.79 -7.08 -10.43
N ARG A 60 15.63 -7.21 -11.08
CA ARG A 60 15.51 -7.48 -12.53
C ARG A 60 15.33 -6.23 -13.36
N MET A 61 15.06 -5.09 -12.73
CA MET A 61 14.97 -3.82 -13.43
C MET A 61 16.38 -3.37 -13.83
N PRO A 62 16.57 -2.82 -15.03
CA PRO A 62 17.81 -2.15 -15.34
C PRO A 62 18.03 -1.00 -14.34
N ASP A 63 19.29 -0.71 -14.00
CA ASP A 63 19.62 0.44 -13.15
C ASP A 63 18.87 1.68 -13.67
N MET A 64 17.94 2.19 -12.85
CA MET A 64 17.37 3.48 -13.14
C MET A 64 18.51 4.49 -13.00
N PRO A 65 18.75 5.35 -14.01
CA PRO A 65 19.67 6.46 -13.81
C PRO A 65 19.21 7.21 -12.56
N ASP A 66 20.15 7.54 -11.68
CA ASP A 66 19.88 8.34 -10.49
C ASP A 66 18.96 9.48 -10.89
N ALA A 67 17.78 9.55 -10.25
CA ALA A 67 16.86 10.65 -10.49
C ALA A 67 17.68 11.94 -10.34
N PRO A 68 17.66 12.87 -11.32
CA PRO A 68 18.48 14.07 -11.23
C PRO A 68 18.17 14.72 -9.89
N GLY A 69 19.22 14.88 -9.08
CA GLY A 69 19.13 15.38 -7.71
C GLY A 69 18.18 16.55 -7.68
N GLY A 70 17.12 16.42 -6.88
CA GLY A 70 16.15 17.48 -6.68
C GLY A 70 16.83 18.60 -5.90
N ASP A 71 17.50 19.50 -6.62
CA ASP A 71 17.78 20.84 -6.14
C ASP A 71 16.45 21.60 -6.11
N ILE A 72 15.85 21.67 -4.91
CA ILE A 72 14.86 22.69 -4.53
C ILE A 72 15.33 23.31 -3.21
#